data_AF-A0A6X8WEI1-F1
#
_entry.id   AF-A0A6X8WEI1-F1
#
_cell.length_a   1.000
_cell.length_b   1.000
_cell.length_c   1.000
_cell.angle_alpha   90.00
_cell.angle_beta   90.00
_cell.angle_gamma   90.00
#
_symmetry.space_group_name_H-M   'P 1'
#
loop_
_entity.id
_entity.type
_entity.pdbx_description
1 polymer ?
#
loop_
_entity_poly.entity_id
_entity_poly.type
_entity_poly.pdbx_seq_one_letter_code
_entity_poly.pdbx_strand_id
1 'polypeptide(L)'
;MFSGEIMNTDLSIVDTSSTNAHIEFRHEMGVIHEIVAECEKEIVFMNQVHDFVYGDERHNMINRLLRLNHRPDDELTRFNRPCIDKVDLEWVKQNIWAEYWKKVTDMTNVLLIMPAARRDEWREQFIEGKQETTKTDRTGYQMRVKEFVGVPEFKAETVIPTMLNLLNDRHKYLSERVYGLFKALSPAHKTNKTNGFSERLIIANCISEFWRDSVSVNYHKEDYIDDLRVMLHFFAHKEFITINRTTEMLSAAYRANDCQTGDWMNVDGNLMRVKMFKNGNVHFEIHPDVAWKLNEVLAYSMPAAIPAPYRTAPKTRAPKEFGLIQKTISQSVRTALRDGRFSKDKGVWYFFDSKLQKTQSDELERTLTFIGGVQENKHWRFPYELGHTLNSIVATGLIPDAKSHQFYPTPRIIAEYVARAIELQSGETLLEPEAGRGDLLAYVETRQEDVTCIEVAPLFAEILRGKGYVNTVCCDFMKWSDDNAGYMFDKIVMNPPYSLGRHKEHTMAALGHLKVGGRLVAVLPGDAPVLNWLTLDNYVYAKGKSFRDEFEDTGITVSVYVFKRIK
;
A
#
# COMPACT_ATOMS: atom_id res chain seq x y z
N MET A 1 -7.45 4.59 -25.63
CA MET A 1 -8.12 3.42 -25.05
C MET A 1 -7.07 2.32 -24.97
N PHE A 2 -6.49 2.12 -23.80
CA PHE A 2 -5.64 0.97 -23.50
C PHE A 2 -6.17 0.40 -22.20
N SER A 3 -6.61 -0.86 -22.22
CA SER A 3 -6.96 -1.63 -21.04
C SER A 3 -5.71 -1.75 -20.18
N GLY A 4 -5.74 -1.14 -19.00
CA GLY A 4 -4.59 -1.08 -18.10
C GLY A 4 -4.47 -2.36 -17.29
N GLU A 5 -3.63 -3.28 -17.75
CA GLU A 5 -3.22 -4.47 -16.99
C GLU A 5 -1.73 -4.35 -16.62
N ILE A 6 -1.43 -4.65 -15.36
CA ILE A 6 -0.07 -4.67 -14.79
C ILE A 6 0.59 -5.99 -15.19
N MET A 7 1.89 -5.97 -15.51
CA MET A 7 2.70 -7.20 -15.62
C MET A 7 2.70 -7.91 -14.25
N ASN A 8 1.99 -9.03 -14.16
CA ASN A 8 1.75 -9.73 -12.91
C ASN A 8 3.07 -10.37 -12.44
N THR A 9 3.77 -9.70 -11.53
CA THR A 9 5.06 -10.18 -11.01
C THR A 9 4.80 -11.15 -9.86
N ASP A 10 4.39 -12.37 -10.20
CA ASP A 10 4.37 -13.47 -9.26
C ASP A 10 5.78 -13.63 -8.65
N LEU A 11 5.90 -13.22 -7.39
CA LEU A 11 7.08 -13.37 -6.53
C LEU A 11 7.03 -14.69 -5.75
N SER A 12 6.31 -15.67 -6.26
CA SER A 12 6.36 -17.02 -5.73
C SER A 12 7.76 -17.58 -5.99
N ILE A 13 8.50 -17.84 -4.91
CA ILE A 13 9.82 -18.50 -4.96
C ILE A 13 9.65 -19.99 -5.36
N VAL A 14 8.41 -20.48 -5.55
CA VAL A 14 8.09 -21.92 -5.51
C VAL A 14 7.15 -22.43 -6.63
N ASP A 15 6.35 -21.60 -7.29
CA ASP A 15 5.38 -22.08 -8.29
C ASP A 15 5.68 -21.57 -9.71
N THR A 16 6.58 -22.27 -10.40
CA THR A 16 6.87 -22.05 -11.84
C THR A 16 6.17 -23.07 -12.75
N SER A 17 5.07 -23.70 -12.32
CA SER A 17 4.41 -24.75 -13.10
C SER A 17 2.90 -24.53 -13.30
N SER A 18 2.50 -23.38 -13.86
CA SER A 18 1.12 -23.17 -14.30
C SER A 18 1.03 -22.65 -15.74
N THR A 19 0.00 -23.08 -16.46
CA THR A 19 -0.35 -22.68 -17.83
C THR A 19 -0.64 -21.17 -17.96
N ASN A 20 -0.94 -20.50 -16.84
CA ASN A 20 -1.18 -19.05 -16.79
C ASN A 20 0.09 -18.23 -17.02
N ALA A 21 1.25 -18.72 -16.55
CA ALA A 21 2.53 -18.02 -16.73
C ALA A 21 2.89 -17.85 -18.22
N HIS A 22 2.48 -18.78 -19.08
CA HIS A 22 2.70 -18.69 -20.53
C HIS A 22 1.77 -17.70 -21.25
N ILE A 23 0.59 -17.42 -20.68
CA ILE A 23 -0.37 -16.45 -21.20
C ILE A 23 0.03 -15.05 -20.75
N GLU A 24 0.38 -14.88 -19.47
CA GLU A 24 0.93 -13.64 -18.93
C GLU A 24 2.20 -13.23 -19.68
N PHE A 25 3.17 -14.14 -19.85
CA PHE A 25 4.39 -13.85 -20.61
C PHE A 25 4.12 -13.36 -22.05
N ARG A 26 3.15 -13.95 -22.77
CA ARG A 26 2.79 -13.50 -24.12
C ARG A 26 2.16 -12.10 -24.12
N HIS A 27 1.39 -11.80 -23.08
CA HIS A 27 0.77 -10.49 -22.92
C HIS A 27 1.80 -9.41 -22.59
N GLU A 28 2.69 -9.67 -21.62
CA GLU A 28 3.80 -8.78 -21.24
C GLU A 28 4.68 -8.42 -22.44
N MET A 29 5.00 -9.42 -23.27
CA MET A 29 5.75 -9.23 -24.50
C MET A 29 5.01 -8.35 -25.51
N GLY A 30 3.68 -8.49 -25.62
CA GLY A 30 2.84 -7.62 -26.45
C GLY A 30 2.93 -6.16 -26.03
N VAL A 31 2.85 -5.89 -24.72
CA VAL A 31 2.95 -4.55 -24.15
C VAL A 31 4.33 -3.92 -24.42
N ILE A 32 5.41 -4.67 -24.24
CA ILE A 32 6.77 -4.18 -24.56
C ILE A 32 6.88 -3.80 -26.04
N HIS A 33 6.34 -4.61 -26.95
CA HIS A 33 6.33 -4.31 -28.38
C HIS A 33 5.54 -3.04 -28.71
N GLU A 34 4.40 -2.80 -28.06
CA GLU A 34 3.63 -1.56 -28.24
C GLU A 34 4.41 -0.32 -27.80
N ILE A 35 5.13 -0.38 -26.68
CA ILE A 35 5.94 0.73 -26.17
C ILE A 35 7.13 1.02 -27.10
N VAL A 36 7.77 -0.02 -27.64
CA VAL A 36 8.83 0.13 -28.66
C VAL A 36 8.27 0.83 -29.90
N ALA A 37 7.11 0.38 -30.40
CA ALA A 37 6.46 1.00 -31.56
C ALA A 37 6.03 2.45 -31.29
N GLU A 38 5.67 2.79 -30.05
CA GLU A 38 5.38 4.16 -29.62
C GLU A 38 6.64 5.03 -29.70
N CYS A 39 7.76 4.55 -29.15
CA CYS A 39 9.05 5.24 -29.21
C CYS A 39 9.52 5.49 -30.65
N GLU A 40 9.39 4.48 -31.53
CA GLU A 40 9.72 4.61 -32.95
C GLU A 40 8.87 5.68 -33.63
N LYS A 41 7.56 5.72 -33.34
CA LYS A 41 6.66 6.76 -33.86
C LYS A 41 7.05 8.15 -33.34
N GLU A 42 7.40 8.28 -32.07
CA GLU A 42 7.83 9.55 -31.49
C GLU A 42 9.15 10.03 -32.12
N ILE A 43 10.12 9.15 -32.35
CA ILE A 43 11.38 9.49 -33.04
C ILE A 43 11.11 9.93 -34.49
N VAL A 44 10.21 9.27 -35.21
CA VAL A 44 9.81 9.69 -36.56
C VAL A 44 9.16 11.08 -36.52
N PHE A 45 8.26 11.32 -35.57
CA PHE A 45 7.60 12.61 -35.39
C PHE A 45 8.60 13.71 -34.98
N MET A 46 9.54 13.41 -34.09
CA MET A 46 10.65 14.28 -33.70
C MET A 46 11.45 14.73 -34.93
N ASN A 47 11.82 13.81 -35.82
CA ASN A 47 12.54 14.14 -37.06
C ASN A 47 11.71 15.06 -37.96
N GLN A 48 10.42 14.78 -38.15
CA GLN A 48 9.50 15.62 -38.94
C GLN A 48 9.40 17.04 -38.38
N VAL A 49 9.27 17.18 -37.05
CA VAL A 49 9.22 18.48 -36.37
C VAL A 49 10.55 19.21 -36.50
N HIS A 50 11.67 18.49 -36.32
CA HIS A 50 13.00 19.07 -36.44
C HIS A 50 13.24 19.63 -37.85
N ASP A 51 12.98 18.83 -38.90
CA ASP A 51 13.14 19.26 -40.28
C ASP A 51 12.21 20.43 -40.63
N PHE A 52 11.00 20.43 -40.06
CA PHE A 52 10.05 21.50 -40.28
C PHE A 52 10.45 22.82 -39.62
N VAL A 53 10.97 22.78 -38.38
CA VAL A 53 11.24 23.97 -37.56
C VAL A 53 12.69 24.46 -37.69
N TYR A 54 13.66 23.55 -37.66
CA TYR A 54 15.09 23.83 -37.58
C TYR A 54 15.85 23.73 -38.90
N GLY A 55 15.19 23.41 -40.01
CA GLY A 55 15.79 23.51 -41.35
C GLY A 55 16.42 24.89 -41.61
N ASP A 56 17.46 24.92 -42.45
CA ASP A 56 18.54 25.94 -42.52
C ASP A 56 18.16 27.41 -42.21
N GLU A 57 17.00 27.90 -42.64
CA GLU A 57 16.56 29.30 -42.44
C GLU A 57 15.29 29.48 -41.59
N ARG A 58 14.58 28.40 -41.26
CA ARG A 58 13.23 28.49 -40.67
C ARG A 58 13.26 28.92 -39.21
N HIS A 59 14.17 28.37 -38.41
CA HIS A 59 14.31 28.75 -37.00
C HIS A 59 14.72 30.22 -36.86
N ASN A 60 15.61 30.70 -37.74
CA ASN A 60 15.99 32.12 -37.83
C ASN A 60 14.79 33.01 -38.17
N MET A 61 13.93 32.58 -39.11
CA MET A 61 12.70 33.31 -39.44
C MET A 61 11.70 33.30 -38.28
N ILE A 62 11.51 32.18 -37.58
CA ILE A 62 10.64 32.10 -36.40
C ILE A 62 11.13 33.07 -35.32
N ASN A 63 12.44 33.08 -35.01
CA ASN A 63 13.04 34.04 -34.09
C ASN A 63 12.82 35.50 -34.54
N ARG A 64 12.91 35.77 -35.85
CA ARG A 64 12.60 37.09 -36.42
C ARG A 64 11.13 37.47 -36.26
N LEU A 65 10.20 36.56 -36.51
CA LEU A 65 8.76 36.78 -36.31
C LEU A 65 8.45 37.08 -34.85
N LEU A 66 8.99 36.30 -33.91
CA LEU A 66 8.86 36.54 -32.48
C LEU A 66 9.41 37.91 -32.09
N ARG A 67 10.54 38.33 -32.66
CA ARG A 67 11.14 39.66 -32.44
C ARG A 67 10.29 40.81 -32.99
N LEU A 68 9.63 40.61 -34.14
CA LEU A 68 8.87 41.66 -34.84
C LEU A 68 7.37 41.65 -34.52
N ASN A 69 6.89 40.72 -33.69
CA ASN A 69 5.50 40.65 -33.26
C ASN A 69 5.21 41.74 -32.20
N HIS A 70 5.15 43.00 -32.63
CA HIS A 70 4.72 44.15 -31.84
C HIS A 70 4.31 45.30 -32.78
N ARG A 71 3.63 46.32 -32.23
CA ARG A 71 3.37 47.54 -33.01
C ARG A 71 4.63 48.40 -33.12
N PRO A 72 4.85 49.12 -34.24
CA PRO A 72 6.04 49.94 -34.43
C PRO A 72 6.27 51.05 -33.39
N ASP A 73 5.20 51.50 -32.73
CA ASP A 73 5.16 52.58 -31.72
C ASP A 73 5.23 52.08 -30.26
N ASP A 74 5.35 50.77 -30.05
CA ASP A 74 5.34 50.14 -28.72
C ASP A 74 6.77 50.04 -28.15
N GLU A 75 7.18 51.04 -27.36
CA GLU A 75 8.52 51.14 -26.76
C GLU A 75 8.81 50.13 -25.62
N LEU A 76 7.79 49.43 -25.11
CA LEU A 76 7.89 48.62 -23.88
C LEU A 76 8.44 47.19 -24.05
N THR A 77 8.91 46.77 -25.23
CA THR A 77 9.17 45.34 -25.52
C THR A 77 10.66 44.94 -25.62
N ARG A 78 11.56 45.66 -24.95
CA ARG A 78 13.02 45.43 -25.07
C ARG A 78 13.62 44.31 -24.21
N PHE A 79 12.84 43.66 -23.34
CA PHE A 79 13.41 42.64 -22.45
C PHE A 79 12.61 41.33 -22.49
N ASN A 80 13.33 40.26 -22.81
CA ASN A 80 12.94 38.85 -22.67
C ASN A 80 11.89 38.31 -23.66
N ARG A 81 12.19 38.38 -24.96
CA ARG A 81 11.42 37.62 -25.96
C ARG A 81 11.96 36.18 -26.04
N PRO A 82 11.09 35.15 -26.02
CA PRO A 82 11.52 33.78 -26.24
C PRO A 82 12.26 33.67 -27.57
N CYS A 83 13.42 33.02 -27.57
CA CYS A 83 14.11 32.60 -28.78
C CYS A 83 14.23 31.08 -28.77
N ILE A 84 14.21 30.48 -29.94
CA ILE A 84 14.48 29.07 -30.13
C ILE A 84 15.93 28.89 -30.54
N ASP A 85 16.68 28.12 -29.74
CA ASP A 85 18.06 27.73 -30.02
C ASP A 85 18.10 26.52 -30.95
N LYS A 86 19.22 26.33 -31.64
CA LYS A 86 19.44 25.12 -32.44
C LYS A 86 19.40 23.89 -31.51
N VAL A 87 18.67 22.88 -31.92
CA VAL A 87 18.54 21.62 -31.20
C VAL A 87 19.52 20.60 -31.78
N ASP A 88 20.16 19.84 -30.90
CA ASP A 88 20.96 18.69 -31.30
C ASP A 88 20.07 17.44 -31.26
N LEU A 89 19.77 16.94 -32.45
CA LEU A 89 18.84 15.85 -32.65
C LEU A 89 19.31 14.55 -31.98
N GLU A 90 20.63 14.36 -31.84
CA GLU A 90 21.17 13.15 -31.23
C GLU A 90 20.98 13.17 -29.71
N TRP A 91 21.11 14.34 -29.07
CA TRP A 91 20.77 14.50 -27.65
C TRP A 91 19.28 14.30 -27.39
N VAL A 92 18.40 14.86 -28.23
CA VAL A 92 16.95 14.68 -28.06
C VAL A 92 16.56 13.22 -28.20
N LYS A 93 17.06 12.54 -29.23
CA LYS A 93 16.80 11.11 -29.45
C LYS A 93 17.21 10.24 -28.26
N GLN A 94 18.37 10.52 -27.66
CA GLN A 94 18.84 9.78 -26.49
C GLN A 94 18.02 10.07 -25.24
N ASN A 95 17.51 11.30 -25.06
CA ASN A 95 16.58 11.61 -23.97
C ASN A 95 15.23 10.91 -24.15
N ILE A 96 14.71 10.84 -25.38
CA ILE A 96 13.52 10.03 -25.70
C ILE A 96 13.78 8.57 -25.29
N TRP A 97 14.92 7.98 -25.68
CA TRP A 97 15.26 6.63 -25.24
C TRP A 97 15.29 6.47 -23.72
N ALA A 98 15.88 7.41 -22.98
CA ALA A 98 15.91 7.38 -21.52
C ALA A 98 14.50 7.42 -20.91
N GLU A 99 13.61 8.26 -21.45
CA GLU A 99 12.20 8.33 -21.03
C GLU A 99 11.47 7.00 -21.26
N TYR A 100 11.69 6.36 -22.41
CA TYR A 100 11.09 5.07 -22.73
C TYR A 100 11.69 3.90 -21.93
N TRP A 101 12.99 3.90 -21.65
CA TRP A 101 13.63 2.96 -20.71
C TRP A 101 13.04 3.07 -19.31
N LYS A 102 12.86 4.30 -18.82
CA LYS A 102 12.17 4.57 -17.56
C LYS A 102 10.73 4.05 -17.61
N LYS A 103 9.98 4.37 -18.67
CA LYS A 103 8.58 3.96 -18.84
C LYS A 103 8.41 2.44 -18.77
N VAL A 104 9.17 1.68 -19.58
CA VAL A 104 9.04 0.22 -19.61
C VAL A 104 9.48 -0.43 -18.30
N THR A 105 10.51 0.12 -17.65
CA THR A 105 11.03 -0.44 -16.40
C THR A 105 10.11 -0.14 -15.22
N ASP A 106 9.54 1.06 -15.13
CA ASP A 106 8.56 1.44 -14.12
C ASP A 106 7.33 0.52 -14.15
N MET A 107 6.92 0.06 -15.35
CA MET A 107 5.80 -0.87 -15.49
C MET A 107 6.05 -2.26 -14.89
N THR A 108 7.32 -2.66 -14.73
CA THR A 108 7.68 -3.94 -14.09
C THR A 108 7.83 -3.85 -12.58
N ASN A 109 7.93 -2.64 -12.01
CA ASN A 109 8.33 -2.41 -10.62
C ASN A 109 9.68 -3.05 -10.22
N VAL A 110 10.50 -3.55 -11.16
CA VAL A 110 11.73 -4.29 -10.84
C VAL A 110 12.74 -3.44 -10.09
N LEU A 111 12.81 -2.14 -10.41
CA LEU A 111 13.64 -1.18 -9.69
C LEU A 111 13.23 -1.07 -8.23
N LEU A 112 11.95 -1.23 -7.90
CA LEU A 112 11.47 -1.17 -6.51
C LEU A 112 11.91 -2.37 -5.69
N ILE A 113 12.35 -3.48 -6.31
CA ILE A 113 12.92 -4.66 -5.62
C ILE A 113 14.45 -4.56 -5.55
N MET A 114 15.05 -3.90 -6.52
CA MET A 114 16.49 -3.78 -6.72
C MET A 114 17.19 -3.06 -5.55
N PRO A 115 18.36 -3.51 -5.08
CA PRO A 115 19.16 -2.78 -4.09
C PRO A 115 19.57 -1.39 -4.59
N ALA A 116 19.77 -0.42 -3.69
CA ALA A 116 20.15 0.95 -4.05
C ALA A 116 21.31 1.05 -5.06
N ALA A 117 22.42 0.36 -4.80
CA ALA A 117 23.59 0.40 -5.69
C ALA A 117 23.28 -0.09 -7.13
N ARG A 118 22.45 -1.13 -7.26
CA ARG A 118 22.03 -1.66 -8.56
C ARG A 118 21.08 -0.70 -9.29
N ARG A 119 20.21 0.01 -8.55
CA ARG A 119 19.34 1.06 -9.11
C ARG A 119 20.16 2.22 -9.64
N ASP A 120 21.22 2.60 -8.92
CA ASP A 120 22.14 3.65 -9.34
C ASP A 120 22.90 3.25 -10.60
N GLU A 121 23.44 2.02 -10.65
CA GLU A 121 24.05 1.45 -11.86
C GLU A 121 23.09 1.49 -13.05
N TRP A 122 21.83 1.07 -12.84
CA TRP A 122 20.80 1.12 -13.87
C TRP A 122 20.51 2.55 -14.33
N ARG A 123 20.36 3.50 -13.40
CA ARG A 123 20.09 4.91 -13.73
C ARG A 123 21.24 5.52 -14.51
N GLU A 124 22.47 5.26 -14.09
CA GLU A 124 23.66 5.74 -14.79
C GLU A 124 23.73 5.21 -16.22
N GLN A 125 23.45 3.92 -16.42
CA GLN A 125 23.51 3.30 -17.73
C GLN A 125 22.34 3.71 -18.66
N PHE A 126 21.11 3.59 -18.19
CA PHE A 126 19.90 3.68 -19.04
C PHE A 126 19.26 5.07 -19.07
N ILE A 127 19.57 5.92 -18.10
CA ILE A 127 19.03 7.29 -18.02
C ILE A 127 20.12 8.31 -18.31
N GLU A 128 21.27 8.19 -17.64
CA GLU A 128 22.36 9.16 -17.82
C GLU A 128 23.30 8.81 -18.98
N GLY A 129 23.22 7.60 -19.54
CA GLY A 129 24.08 7.14 -20.63
C GLY A 129 25.56 7.06 -20.24
N LYS A 130 25.87 6.79 -18.96
CA LYS A 130 27.22 6.75 -18.41
C LYS A 130 27.72 5.33 -18.20
N GLN A 131 29.02 5.11 -18.43
CA GLN A 131 29.72 3.87 -18.09
C GLN A 131 31.03 4.15 -17.35
N GLU A 132 31.41 3.23 -16.47
CA GLU A 132 32.67 3.30 -15.74
C GLU A 132 33.84 2.93 -16.67
N THR A 133 34.76 3.87 -16.88
CA THR A 133 35.99 3.70 -17.67
C THR A 133 37.21 3.92 -16.77
N THR A 134 38.30 3.21 -17.06
CA THR A 134 39.58 3.40 -16.36
C THR A 134 40.44 4.38 -17.15
N LYS A 135 40.77 5.52 -16.55
CA LYS A 135 41.73 6.48 -17.11
C LYS A 135 43.05 6.39 -16.38
N THR A 136 44.12 6.43 -17.16
CA THR A 136 45.47 6.56 -16.62
C THR A 136 45.90 8.02 -16.77
N ASP A 137 46.27 8.66 -15.67
CA ASP A 137 46.79 10.02 -15.72
C ASP A 137 48.23 10.07 -16.27
N ARG A 138 48.79 11.28 -16.39
CA ARG A 138 50.16 11.49 -16.89
C ARG A 138 51.24 10.88 -15.99
N THR A 139 50.91 10.49 -14.77
CA THR A 139 51.81 9.88 -13.79
C THR A 139 51.73 8.35 -13.77
N GLY A 140 50.80 7.76 -14.54
CA GLY A 140 50.54 6.32 -14.54
C GLY A 140 49.49 5.89 -13.52
N TYR A 141 48.88 6.83 -12.78
CA TYR A 141 47.83 6.53 -11.81
C TYR A 141 46.51 6.23 -12.52
N GLN A 142 45.94 5.06 -12.22
CA GLN A 142 44.66 4.62 -12.76
C GLN A 142 43.51 5.08 -11.85
N MET A 143 42.57 5.80 -12.44
CA MET A 143 41.34 6.24 -11.78
C MET A 143 40.13 5.73 -12.54
N ARG A 144 39.09 5.34 -11.79
CA ARG A 144 37.79 5.02 -12.36
C ARG A 144 36.97 6.29 -12.50
N VAL A 145 36.48 6.56 -13.70
CA VAL A 145 35.63 7.72 -14.00
C VAL A 145 34.37 7.24 -14.70
N LYS A 146 33.27 7.95 -14.50
CA LYS A 146 32.01 7.70 -15.20
C LYS A 146 31.88 8.68 -16.34
N GLU A 147 31.83 8.19 -17.57
CA GLU A 147 31.76 9.03 -18.77
C GLU A 147 30.50 8.76 -19.57
N PHE A 148 29.99 9.79 -20.21
CA PHE A 148 28.89 9.66 -21.15
C PHE A 148 29.34 8.87 -22.38
N VAL A 149 28.72 7.72 -22.61
CA VAL A 149 28.93 6.83 -23.76
C VAL A 149 27.67 6.70 -24.63
N GLY A 150 26.56 7.26 -24.16
CA GLY A 150 25.27 7.24 -24.83
C GLY A 150 24.25 6.36 -24.14
N VAL A 151 22.98 6.74 -24.27
CA VAL A 151 21.86 5.94 -23.78
C VAL A 151 21.68 4.71 -24.71
N PRO A 152 21.52 3.49 -24.18
CA PRO A 152 21.26 2.31 -24.99
C PRO A 152 20.05 2.51 -25.91
N GLU A 153 20.17 2.11 -27.18
CA GLU A 153 19.06 2.28 -28.12
C GLU A 153 17.79 1.60 -27.61
N PHE A 154 16.65 2.27 -27.71
CA PHE A 154 15.36 1.69 -27.31
C PHE A 154 14.72 0.94 -28.51
N LYS A 155 15.12 -0.32 -28.72
CA LYS A 155 14.62 -1.21 -29.77
C LYS A 155 14.20 -2.55 -29.18
N ALA A 156 13.32 -3.28 -29.86
CA ALA A 156 12.87 -4.60 -29.37
C ALA A 156 14.06 -5.54 -29.07
N GLU A 157 15.09 -5.54 -29.91
CA GLU A 157 16.30 -6.36 -29.78
C GLU A 157 17.15 -6.05 -28.55
N THR A 158 17.06 -4.83 -27.99
CA THR A 158 17.79 -4.42 -26.78
C THR A 158 16.89 -4.45 -25.55
N VAL A 159 15.65 -3.99 -25.69
CA VAL A 159 14.66 -3.87 -24.60
C VAL A 159 14.25 -5.25 -24.10
N ILE A 160 13.85 -6.15 -24.99
CA ILE A 160 13.35 -7.48 -24.59
C ILE A 160 14.38 -8.26 -23.77
N PRO A 161 15.62 -8.51 -24.24
CA PRO A 161 16.57 -9.28 -23.46
C PRO A 161 16.97 -8.58 -22.15
N THR A 162 17.02 -7.25 -22.13
CA THR A 162 17.30 -6.48 -20.92
C THR A 162 16.19 -6.65 -19.89
N MET A 163 14.93 -6.47 -20.29
CA MET A 163 13.78 -6.63 -19.40
C MET A 163 13.64 -8.07 -18.90
N LEU A 164 13.86 -9.07 -19.77
CA LEU A 164 13.86 -10.48 -19.36
C LEU A 164 14.94 -10.77 -18.31
N ASN A 165 16.16 -10.24 -18.50
CA ASN A 165 17.24 -10.42 -17.53
C ASN A 165 16.89 -9.76 -16.18
N LEU A 166 16.38 -8.52 -16.19
CA LEU A 166 15.95 -7.82 -14.98
C LEU A 166 14.84 -8.60 -14.24
N LEU A 167 13.85 -9.10 -14.97
CA LEU A 167 12.72 -9.84 -14.41
C LEU A 167 13.15 -11.22 -13.88
N ASN A 168 14.07 -11.90 -14.56
CA ASN A 168 14.60 -13.19 -14.10
C ASN A 168 15.45 -13.04 -12.83
N ASP A 169 16.22 -11.96 -12.72
CA ASP A 169 17.07 -11.68 -11.55
C ASP A 169 16.30 -11.08 -10.35
N ARG A 170 14.98 -10.91 -10.42
CA ARG A 170 14.17 -10.30 -9.34
C ARG A 170 14.37 -10.96 -7.96
N HIS A 171 14.49 -12.28 -7.93
CA HIS A 171 14.72 -13.05 -6.71
C HIS A 171 16.11 -12.77 -6.12
N LYS A 172 17.11 -12.62 -6.99
CA LYS A 172 18.48 -12.26 -6.62
C LYS A 172 18.53 -10.84 -6.10
N TYR A 173 17.85 -9.89 -6.75
CA TYR A 173 17.75 -8.51 -6.28
C TYR A 173 17.11 -8.41 -4.89
N LEU A 174 16.01 -9.14 -4.67
CA LEU A 174 15.36 -9.23 -3.37
C LEU A 174 16.31 -9.75 -2.28
N SER A 175 17.03 -10.84 -2.58
CA SER A 175 18.04 -11.44 -1.71
C SER A 175 19.20 -10.48 -1.41
N GLU A 176 19.79 -9.87 -2.45
CA GLU A 176 20.86 -8.87 -2.34
C GLU A 176 20.43 -7.69 -1.46
N ARG A 177 19.17 -7.23 -1.61
CA ARG A 177 18.63 -6.09 -0.87
C ARG A 177 18.45 -6.42 0.60
N VAL A 178 17.77 -7.53 0.92
CA VAL A 178 17.59 -7.97 2.32
C VAL A 178 18.94 -8.23 3.00
N TYR A 179 19.90 -8.80 2.27
CA TYR A 179 21.26 -8.99 2.76
C TYR A 179 22.00 -7.67 3.02
N GLY A 180 21.91 -6.71 2.09
CA GLY A 180 22.45 -5.37 2.24
C GLY A 180 21.87 -4.64 3.46
N LEU A 181 20.55 -4.74 3.65
CA LEU A 181 19.86 -4.23 4.84
C LEU A 181 20.40 -4.85 6.12
N PHE A 182 20.53 -6.17 6.18
CA PHE A 182 21.06 -6.85 7.36
C PHE A 182 22.48 -6.37 7.69
N LYS A 183 23.35 -6.26 6.68
CA LYS A 183 24.71 -5.73 6.84
C LYS A 183 24.76 -4.29 7.33
N ALA A 184 23.86 -3.43 6.83
CA ALA A 184 23.85 -2.01 7.19
C ALA A 184 23.32 -1.76 8.61
N LEU A 185 22.35 -2.58 9.06
CA LEU A 185 21.64 -2.42 10.32
C LEU A 185 22.28 -3.18 11.50
N SER A 186 23.18 -4.12 11.23
CA SER A 186 23.78 -5.02 12.23
C SER A 186 25.20 -4.69 12.79
N PRO A 187 26.07 -3.80 12.24
CA PRO A 187 27.51 -4.05 12.41
C PRO A 187 28.24 -3.32 13.56
N ALA A 188 27.59 -2.82 14.63
CA ALA A 188 28.35 -2.08 15.68
C ALA A 188 27.87 -2.17 17.14
N HIS A 189 26.65 -2.58 17.44
CA HIS A 189 26.19 -2.65 18.82
C HIS A 189 26.22 -4.09 19.33
N LYS A 190 26.89 -4.34 20.46
CA LYS A 190 26.83 -5.64 21.19
C LYS A 190 25.38 -6.07 21.52
N THR A 191 24.43 -5.13 21.46
CA THR A 191 22.98 -5.32 21.64
C THR A 191 22.24 -5.76 20.38
N ASN A 192 22.78 -5.55 19.18
CA ASN A 192 22.19 -6.08 17.94
C ASN A 192 22.57 -7.56 17.88
N LYS A 193 21.66 -8.46 18.23
CA LYS A 193 21.95 -9.90 18.14
C LYS A 193 21.99 -10.33 16.67
N THR A 194 22.93 -11.22 16.36
CA THR A 194 23.26 -11.69 15.01
C THR A 194 22.21 -12.59 14.36
N ASN A 195 21.05 -12.82 15.01
CA ASN A 195 20.19 -13.97 14.72
C ASN A 195 18.92 -13.63 13.92
N GLY A 196 18.75 -12.39 13.43
CA GLY A 196 17.67 -12.00 12.49
C GLY A 196 16.99 -10.66 12.79
N PHE A 197 16.01 -10.30 11.94
CA PHE A 197 15.24 -9.03 11.96
C PHE A 197 14.15 -8.92 13.03
N SER A 198 13.92 -9.98 13.82
CA SER A 198 12.85 -10.02 14.83
C SER A 198 13.24 -9.38 16.18
N GLU A 199 14.48 -8.91 16.31
CA GLU A 199 14.96 -8.23 17.51
C GLU A 199 15.18 -6.73 17.25
N ARG A 200 15.39 -5.99 18.34
CA ARG A 200 15.67 -4.56 18.30
C ARG A 200 16.92 -4.28 17.46
N LEU A 201 16.76 -3.44 16.43
CA LEU A 201 17.82 -2.99 15.55
C LEU A 201 18.26 -1.58 15.97
N ILE A 202 19.54 -1.39 16.26
CA ILE A 202 20.09 -0.10 16.66
C ILE A 202 20.95 0.47 15.54
N ILE A 203 20.65 1.71 15.13
CA ILE A 203 21.46 2.49 14.20
C ILE A 203 22.09 3.65 14.96
N ALA A 204 23.41 3.62 15.11
CA ALA A 204 24.17 4.74 15.69
C ALA A 204 24.23 5.94 14.75
N ASN A 205 24.24 7.15 15.32
CA ASN A 205 24.40 8.41 14.58
C ASN A 205 23.43 8.52 13.38
N CYS A 206 22.21 8.00 13.55
CA CYS A 206 21.16 8.03 12.55
C CYS A 206 20.60 9.44 12.42
N ILE A 207 20.31 10.09 13.54
CA ILE A 207 19.89 11.49 13.60
C ILE A 207 21.14 12.36 13.73
N SER A 208 21.33 13.29 12.79
CA SER A 208 22.43 14.26 12.85
C SER A 208 22.06 15.44 13.73
N GLU A 209 20.82 15.93 13.64
CA GLU A 209 20.36 17.13 14.34
C GLU A 209 18.88 17.01 14.71
N PHE A 210 18.51 17.56 15.86
CA PHE A 210 17.13 17.76 16.28
C PHE A 210 16.77 19.23 16.11
N TRP A 211 15.68 19.50 15.39
CA TRP A 211 15.09 20.82 15.24
C TRP A 211 13.84 20.93 16.11
N ARG A 212 13.19 22.11 16.07
CA ARG A 212 12.00 22.39 16.90
C ARG A 212 10.91 21.34 16.75
N ASP A 213 10.61 20.92 15.53
CA ASP A 213 9.49 20.03 15.17
C ASP A 213 9.86 18.98 14.11
N SER A 214 11.17 18.76 13.92
CA SER A 214 11.72 17.87 12.90
C SER A 214 13.09 17.36 13.29
N VAL A 215 13.57 16.35 12.57
CA VAL A 215 14.90 15.79 12.73
C VAL A 215 15.61 15.77 11.38
N SER A 216 16.94 15.86 11.40
CA SER A 216 17.77 15.61 10.22
C SER A 216 18.39 14.22 10.33
N VAL A 217 18.35 13.45 9.25
CA VAL A 217 18.87 12.07 9.21
C VAL A 217 20.16 12.05 8.39
N ASN A 218 21.11 11.24 8.82
CA ASN A 218 22.31 10.98 8.04
C ASN A 218 21.93 10.35 6.69
N TYR A 219 22.27 11.01 5.58
CA TYR A 219 21.84 10.59 4.23
C TYR A 219 22.26 9.16 3.88
N HIS A 220 23.45 8.72 4.31
CA HIS A 220 23.89 7.34 4.08
C HIS A 220 23.07 6.31 4.86
N LYS A 221 22.50 6.69 6.00
CA LYS A 221 21.65 5.80 6.81
C LYS A 221 20.21 5.80 6.34
N GLU A 222 19.74 6.95 5.87
CA GLU A 222 18.39 7.15 5.34
C GLU A 222 18.07 6.16 4.22
N ASP A 223 18.97 5.96 3.25
CA ASP A 223 18.74 5.03 2.13
C ASP A 223 18.48 3.59 2.58
N TYR A 224 19.22 3.10 3.59
CA TYR A 224 19.01 1.75 4.13
C TYR A 224 17.70 1.63 4.91
N ILE A 225 17.28 2.70 5.59
CA ILE A 225 16.02 2.69 6.35
C ILE A 225 14.85 2.78 5.38
N ASP A 226 14.93 3.59 4.33
CA ASP A 226 13.93 3.64 3.27
C ASP A 226 13.79 2.29 2.57
N ASP A 227 14.91 1.62 2.25
CA ASP A 227 14.88 0.26 1.71
C ASP A 227 14.19 -0.73 2.68
N LEU A 228 14.46 -0.67 3.98
CA LEU A 228 13.79 -1.51 4.99
C LEU A 228 12.29 -1.26 5.00
N ARG A 229 11.87 0.00 5.01
CA ARG A 229 10.47 0.42 5.05
C ARG A 229 9.70 -0.06 3.82
N VAL A 230 10.29 0.07 2.63
CA VAL A 230 9.72 -0.48 1.39
C VAL A 230 9.56 -1.99 1.48
N MET A 231 10.58 -2.70 1.99
CA MET A 231 10.51 -4.15 2.13
C MET A 231 9.43 -4.61 3.11
N LEU A 232 9.28 -3.90 4.24
CA LEU A 232 8.24 -4.20 5.23
C LEU A 232 6.84 -3.99 4.66
N HIS A 233 6.63 -2.90 3.92
CA HIS A 233 5.38 -2.64 3.24
C HIS A 233 5.06 -3.75 2.21
N PHE A 234 6.04 -4.15 1.40
CA PHE A 234 5.89 -5.23 0.44
C PHE A 234 5.52 -6.56 1.11
N PHE A 235 6.20 -6.95 2.18
CA PHE A 235 5.90 -8.23 2.83
C PHE A 235 4.53 -8.26 3.51
N ALA A 236 4.09 -7.12 4.05
CA ALA A 236 2.79 -6.96 4.68
C ALA A 236 1.63 -6.93 3.67
N HIS A 237 1.75 -6.13 2.61
CA HIS A 237 0.63 -5.80 1.73
C HIS A 237 0.75 -6.35 0.30
N LYS A 238 1.88 -7.01 -0.04
CA LYS A 238 2.16 -7.54 -1.39
C LYS A 238 2.21 -6.49 -2.50
N GLU A 239 2.49 -5.25 -2.13
CA GLU A 239 2.55 -4.12 -3.05
C GLU A 239 3.86 -3.37 -2.85
N PHE A 240 4.46 -2.87 -3.93
CA PHE A 240 5.51 -1.88 -3.86
C PHE A 240 4.87 -0.50 -3.98
N ILE A 241 5.10 0.34 -2.97
CA ILE A 241 4.68 1.74 -2.99
C ILE A 241 5.88 2.66 -2.92
N THR A 242 5.68 3.90 -3.36
CA THR A 242 6.60 4.98 -3.01
C THR A 242 6.25 5.48 -1.61
N ILE A 243 7.17 5.29 -0.67
CA ILE A 243 7.07 5.85 0.67
C ILE A 243 7.70 7.24 0.71
N ASN A 244 7.29 8.06 1.69
CA ASN A 244 8.00 9.27 2.01
C ASN A 244 9.41 8.96 2.56
N ARG A 245 10.33 9.93 2.56
CA ARG A 245 11.69 9.75 3.07
C ARG A 245 11.71 9.45 4.57
N THR A 246 12.72 8.71 5.04
CA THR A 246 12.88 8.38 6.47
C THR A 246 12.93 9.63 7.34
N THR A 247 13.55 10.72 6.87
CA THR A 247 13.56 12.00 7.59
C THR A 247 12.14 12.51 7.87
N GLU A 248 11.23 12.38 6.92
CA GLU A 248 9.84 12.82 7.09
C GLU A 248 9.08 11.93 8.07
N MET A 249 9.27 10.61 7.98
CA MET A 249 8.67 9.64 8.89
C MET A 249 9.16 9.85 10.33
N LEU A 250 10.47 9.98 10.55
CA LEU A 250 11.03 10.21 11.88
C LEU A 250 10.63 11.57 12.43
N SER A 251 10.54 12.60 11.58
CA SER A 251 10.03 13.92 12.00
C SER A 251 8.56 13.86 12.40
N ALA A 252 7.73 13.07 11.69
CA ALA A 252 6.34 12.87 12.06
C ALA A 252 6.21 12.12 13.39
N ALA A 253 7.02 11.07 13.61
CA ALA A 253 7.08 10.35 14.89
C ALA A 253 7.54 11.26 16.04
N TYR A 254 8.51 12.14 15.77
CA TYR A 254 9.00 13.11 16.76
C TYR A 254 7.92 14.11 17.16
N ARG A 255 7.17 14.66 16.19
CA ARG A 255 6.02 15.54 16.47
C ARG A 255 4.90 14.83 17.22
N ALA A 256 4.60 13.59 16.84
CA ALA A 256 3.60 12.77 17.51
C ALA A 256 3.99 12.43 18.96
N ASN A 257 5.28 12.48 19.29
CA ASN A 257 5.80 12.34 20.66
C ASN A 257 6.07 13.69 21.34
N ASP A 258 5.29 14.73 21.02
CA ASP A 258 5.43 16.08 21.57
C ASP A 258 6.85 16.66 21.44
N CYS A 259 7.55 16.31 20.37
CA CYS A 259 8.95 16.68 20.13
C CYS A 259 9.88 16.21 21.27
N GLN A 260 9.59 15.05 21.86
CA GLN A 260 10.42 14.39 22.87
C GLN A 260 11.11 13.15 22.32
N THR A 261 12.22 12.77 22.95
CA THR A 261 13.01 11.58 22.64
C THR A 261 12.91 10.58 23.78
N GLY A 262 13.05 9.28 23.49
CA GLY A 262 13.13 8.26 24.53
C GLY A 262 11.86 7.42 24.71
N ASP A 263 10.81 7.65 23.92
CA ASP A 263 9.62 6.80 23.89
C ASP A 263 9.51 6.04 22.57
N TRP A 264 8.74 4.95 22.61
CA TRP A 264 8.46 4.13 21.42
C TRP A 264 7.28 4.71 20.67
N MET A 265 7.49 4.95 19.37
CA MET A 265 6.46 5.42 18.45
C MET A 265 6.24 4.39 17.35
N ASN A 266 4.99 4.05 17.08
CA ASN A 266 4.66 3.22 15.93
C ASN A 266 4.72 4.05 14.64
N VAL A 267 5.27 3.49 13.58
CA VAL A 267 5.45 4.16 12.29
C VAL A 267 5.12 3.21 11.15
N ASP A 268 4.93 3.78 9.95
CA ASP A 268 4.62 3.04 8.73
C ASP A 268 3.44 2.07 8.89
N GLY A 269 2.34 2.56 9.46
CA GLY A 269 1.14 1.74 9.67
C GLY A 269 1.37 0.57 10.62
N ASN A 270 2.09 0.80 11.72
CA ASN A 270 2.41 -0.21 12.74
C ASN A 270 3.31 -1.36 12.26
N LEU A 271 3.95 -1.24 11.09
CA LEU A 271 4.92 -2.22 10.59
C LEU A 271 6.22 -2.23 11.39
N MET A 272 6.55 -1.12 12.05
CA MET A 272 7.66 -1.06 12.99
C MET A 272 7.43 0.01 14.06
N ARG A 273 8.27 -0.03 15.08
CA ARG A 273 8.36 0.99 16.13
C ARG A 273 9.73 1.61 16.14
N VAL A 274 9.80 2.89 16.45
CA VAL A 274 11.04 3.66 16.53
C VAL A 274 11.17 4.31 17.91
N LYS A 275 12.40 4.38 18.41
CA LYS A 275 12.75 5.13 19.60
C LYS A 275 14.04 5.91 19.36
N MET A 276 13.91 7.22 19.38
CA MET A 276 14.98 8.17 19.10
C MET A 276 15.69 8.58 20.39
N PHE A 277 17.00 8.78 20.33
CA PHE A 277 17.83 9.21 21.46
C PHE A 277 18.57 10.50 21.14
N LYS A 278 18.76 11.36 22.16
CA LYS A 278 19.46 12.66 22.02
C LYS A 278 20.90 12.55 21.51
N ASN A 279 21.54 11.39 21.66
CA ASN A 279 22.88 11.14 21.13
C ASN A 279 22.89 10.77 19.63
N GLY A 280 21.75 10.86 18.94
CA GLY A 280 21.63 10.55 17.52
C GLY A 280 21.30 9.09 17.20
N ASN A 281 21.29 8.20 18.19
CA ASN A 281 20.94 6.80 17.98
C ASN A 281 19.44 6.63 17.78
N VAL A 282 19.05 5.66 16.95
CA VAL A 282 17.65 5.26 16.78
C VAL A 282 17.53 3.76 16.93
N HIS A 283 16.57 3.32 17.74
CA HIS A 283 16.22 1.92 17.88
C HIS A 283 14.96 1.63 17.07
N PHE A 284 14.94 0.50 16.38
CA PHE A 284 13.82 0.01 15.59
C PHE A 284 13.39 -1.35 16.13
N GLU A 285 12.09 -1.61 16.12
CA GLU A 285 11.52 -2.95 16.36
C GLU A 285 10.52 -3.26 15.25
N ILE A 286 10.73 -4.37 14.53
CA ILE A 286 9.92 -4.75 13.38
C ILE A 286 8.74 -5.61 13.84
N HIS A 287 7.57 -5.41 13.22
CA HIS A 287 6.38 -6.20 13.51
C HIS A 287 6.63 -7.70 13.26
N PRO A 288 6.35 -8.60 14.24
CA PRO A 288 6.66 -10.03 14.14
C PRO A 288 6.06 -10.73 12.91
N ASP A 289 4.85 -10.35 12.50
CA ASP A 289 4.15 -10.92 11.34
C ASP A 289 4.87 -10.68 9.99
N VAL A 290 5.82 -9.74 9.97
CA VAL A 290 6.59 -9.35 8.78
C VAL A 290 8.08 -9.68 8.94
N ALA A 291 8.62 -9.58 10.16
CA ALA A 291 10.03 -9.84 10.44
C ALA A 291 10.49 -11.25 10.00
N TRP A 292 9.64 -12.26 10.17
CA TRP A 292 9.99 -13.63 9.77
C TRP A 292 10.18 -13.80 8.25
N LYS A 293 9.52 -12.97 7.43
CA LYS A 293 9.69 -12.97 5.97
C LYS A 293 11.05 -12.42 5.54
N LEU A 294 11.52 -11.35 6.19
CA LEU A 294 12.89 -10.87 5.99
C LEU A 294 13.91 -11.95 6.36
N ASN A 295 13.68 -12.65 7.47
CA ASN A 295 14.52 -13.77 7.90
C ASN A 295 14.45 -14.97 6.94
N GLU A 296 13.29 -15.28 6.38
CA GLU A 296 13.12 -16.33 5.37
C GLU A 296 13.98 -16.04 4.13
N VAL A 297 13.92 -14.81 3.61
CA VAL A 297 14.75 -14.38 2.47
C VAL A 297 16.23 -14.36 2.84
N LEU A 298 16.59 -13.83 4.00
CA LEU A 298 17.98 -13.77 4.44
C LEU A 298 18.58 -15.18 4.64
N ALA A 299 17.77 -16.14 5.09
CA ALA A 299 18.18 -17.53 5.23
C ALA A 299 18.42 -18.20 3.86
N TYR A 300 17.79 -17.74 2.77
CA TYR A 300 18.13 -18.24 1.44
C TYR A 300 19.58 -17.88 1.06
N SER A 301 20.00 -16.65 1.35
CA SER A 301 21.38 -16.18 1.09
C SER A 301 22.38 -16.72 2.12
N MET A 302 21.93 -16.96 3.36
CA MET A 302 22.75 -17.45 4.48
C MET A 302 22.03 -18.53 5.31
N PRO A 303 21.94 -19.78 4.83
CA PRO A 303 21.11 -20.83 5.46
C PRO A 303 21.48 -21.18 6.90
N ALA A 304 22.76 -21.02 7.28
CA ALA A 304 23.25 -21.34 8.61
C ALA A 304 23.18 -20.18 9.63
N ALA A 305 22.81 -18.97 9.19
CA ALA A 305 22.88 -17.77 10.03
C ALA A 305 21.64 -17.53 10.89
N ILE A 306 20.46 -18.07 10.50
CA ILE A 306 19.19 -17.74 11.14
C ILE A 306 18.48 -19.02 11.63
N PRO A 307 18.22 -19.14 12.95
CA PRO A 307 17.48 -20.26 13.51
C PRO A 307 16.08 -20.46 12.89
N ALA A 308 15.67 -21.72 12.75
CA ALA A 308 14.39 -22.09 12.15
C ALA A 308 13.14 -21.38 12.73
N PRO A 309 13.01 -21.15 14.04
CA PRO A 309 11.85 -20.45 14.60
C PRO A 309 11.69 -19.01 14.11
N TYR A 310 12.78 -18.33 13.72
CA TYR A 310 12.73 -16.93 13.27
C TYR A 310 12.41 -16.77 11.78
N ARG A 311 12.37 -17.86 11.02
CA ARG A 311 12.02 -17.90 9.59
C ARG A 311 10.66 -18.54 9.32
N THR A 312 9.82 -18.68 10.34
CA THR A 312 8.44 -19.20 10.21
C THR A 312 7.45 -18.20 10.76
N ALA A 313 6.24 -18.19 10.19
CA ALA A 313 5.16 -17.33 10.66
C ALA A 313 4.90 -17.51 12.18
N PRO A 314 4.69 -16.42 12.93
CA PRO A 314 4.37 -16.51 14.34
C PRO A 314 3.05 -17.26 14.56
N LYS A 315 3.02 -18.10 15.61
CA LYS A 315 1.82 -18.84 16.02
C LYS A 315 0.96 -18.07 17.04
N THR A 316 1.51 -16.99 17.59
CA THR A 316 0.89 -16.15 18.61
C THR A 316 0.67 -14.75 18.05
N ARG A 317 -0.26 -14.01 18.67
CA ARG A 317 -0.50 -12.61 18.32
C ARG A 317 0.76 -11.76 18.57
N ALA A 318 0.93 -10.72 17.76
CA ALA A 318 1.94 -9.71 18.02
C ALA A 318 1.69 -9.03 19.38
N PRO A 319 2.75 -8.53 20.05
CA PRO A 319 2.61 -7.74 21.27
C PRO A 319 1.67 -6.56 21.08
N LYS A 320 0.83 -6.27 22.08
CA LYS A 320 -0.24 -5.25 21.99
C LYS A 320 0.31 -3.87 21.66
N GLU A 321 1.57 -3.57 22.01
CA GLU A 321 2.19 -2.27 21.78
C GLU A 321 2.42 -1.96 20.29
N PHE A 322 2.45 -2.97 19.42
CA PHE A 322 2.49 -2.74 17.97
C PHE A 322 1.15 -2.25 17.43
N GLY A 323 0.03 -2.61 18.06
CA GLY A 323 -1.30 -2.40 17.48
C GLY A 323 -1.56 -3.29 16.26
N LEU A 324 -2.65 -3.02 15.54
CA LEU A 324 -2.98 -3.70 14.29
C LEU A 324 -2.29 -3.02 13.11
N ILE A 325 -1.77 -3.80 12.16
CA ILE A 325 -1.14 -3.25 10.95
C ILE A 325 -2.16 -2.42 10.18
N GLN A 326 -1.70 -1.29 9.66
CA GLN A 326 -2.44 -0.38 8.79
C GLN A 326 -1.70 -0.24 7.47
N LYS A 327 -2.45 0.02 6.40
CA LYS A 327 -1.87 0.30 5.09
C LYS A 327 -1.65 1.80 4.94
N THR A 328 -0.44 2.18 4.56
CA THR A 328 -0.07 3.56 4.23
C THR A 328 -0.53 3.93 2.83
N ILE A 329 -1.05 5.15 2.67
CA ILE A 329 -1.47 5.72 1.39
C ILE A 329 -0.39 6.67 0.86
N SER A 330 -0.02 6.53 -0.42
CA SER A 330 1.00 7.35 -1.05
C SER A 330 0.63 8.83 -1.08
N GLN A 331 1.64 9.71 -1.08
CA GLN A 331 1.42 11.16 -1.02
C GLN A 331 0.65 11.69 -2.23
N SER A 332 0.85 11.11 -3.41
CA SER A 332 0.13 11.45 -4.64
C SER A 332 -1.36 11.13 -4.51
N VAL A 333 -1.70 9.95 -3.98
CA VAL A 333 -3.09 9.53 -3.75
C VAL A 333 -3.72 10.37 -2.64
N ARG A 334 -3.01 10.67 -1.55
CA ARG A 334 -3.50 11.59 -0.49
C ARG A 334 -3.83 12.97 -1.07
N THR A 335 -3.01 13.46 -2.00
CA THR A 335 -3.25 14.73 -2.69
C THR A 335 -4.50 14.65 -3.57
N ALA A 336 -4.66 13.58 -4.34
CA ALA A 336 -5.85 13.36 -5.16
C ALA A 336 -7.12 13.25 -4.32
N LEU A 337 -7.08 12.54 -3.19
CA LEU A 337 -8.17 12.45 -2.22
C LEU A 337 -8.54 13.84 -1.69
N ARG A 338 -7.57 14.60 -1.16
CA ARG A 338 -7.78 15.97 -0.65
C ARG A 338 -8.43 16.89 -1.69
N ASP A 339 -8.03 16.74 -2.94
CA ASP A 339 -8.49 17.57 -4.05
C ASP A 339 -9.81 17.05 -4.67
N GLY A 340 -10.43 16.03 -4.06
CA GLY A 340 -11.75 15.54 -4.41
C GLY A 340 -12.82 16.63 -4.39
N ARG A 341 -13.82 16.51 -5.26
CA ARG A 341 -14.92 17.47 -5.40
C ARG A 341 -16.27 16.75 -5.35
N PHE A 342 -17.18 17.28 -4.55
CA PHE A 342 -18.56 16.79 -4.45
C PHE A 342 -19.50 17.60 -5.34
N SER A 343 -20.26 16.91 -6.19
CA SER A 343 -21.30 17.50 -7.02
C SER A 343 -22.66 17.30 -6.36
N LYS A 344 -23.17 18.33 -5.66
CA LYS A 344 -24.47 18.28 -4.96
C LYS A 344 -25.62 17.82 -5.85
N ASP A 345 -25.70 18.34 -7.07
CA ASP A 345 -26.79 18.03 -8.02
C ASP A 345 -26.86 16.55 -8.43
N LYS A 346 -25.72 15.85 -8.38
CA LYS A 346 -25.58 14.46 -8.82
C LYS A 346 -25.41 13.48 -7.66
N GLY A 347 -25.13 13.97 -6.45
CA GLY A 347 -24.81 13.13 -5.29
C GLY A 347 -23.56 12.28 -5.50
N VAL A 348 -22.57 12.77 -6.25
CA VAL A 348 -21.35 12.02 -6.57
C VAL A 348 -20.08 12.81 -6.29
N TRP A 349 -19.00 12.08 -6.02
CA TRP A 349 -17.64 12.59 -5.90
C TRP A 349 -16.85 12.38 -7.18
N TYR A 350 -15.95 13.31 -7.47
CA TYR A 350 -14.96 13.21 -8.54
C TYR A 350 -13.57 13.50 -7.98
N PHE A 351 -12.58 12.69 -8.40
CA PHE A 351 -11.18 12.79 -8.01
C PHE A 351 -10.31 12.94 -9.25
N PHE A 352 -9.39 13.91 -9.24
CA PHE A 352 -8.49 14.14 -10.37
C PHE A 352 -7.35 13.13 -10.35
N ASP A 353 -7.32 12.24 -11.34
CA ASP A 353 -6.32 11.17 -11.50
C ASP A 353 -5.34 11.42 -12.66
N SER A 354 -5.51 12.49 -13.44
CA SER A 354 -4.77 12.72 -14.69
C SER A 354 -3.26 12.87 -14.54
N LYS A 355 -2.78 13.16 -13.32
CA LYS A 355 -1.35 13.25 -12.99
C LYS A 355 -0.82 12.03 -12.24
N LEU A 356 -1.68 11.07 -11.91
CA LEU A 356 -1.29 9.87 -11.20
C LEU A 356 -0.69 8.86 -12.18
N GLN A 357 0.38 8.20 -11.73
CA GLN A 357 0.87 7.00 -12.40
C GLN A 357 -0.15 5.87 -12.23
N LYS A 358 -0.13 4.87 -13.11
CA LYS A 358 -1.10 3.76 -13.09
C LYS A 358 -1.22 3.09 -11.71
N THR A 359 -0.09 2.79 -11.06
CA THR A 359 -0.06 2.20 -9.71
C THR A 359 -0.74 3.07 -8.65
N GLN A 360 -0.62 4.39 -8.76
CA GLN A 360 -1.26 5.36 -7.86
C GLN A 360 -2.75 5.50 -8.16
N SER A 361 -3.17 5.43 -9.43
CA SER A 361 -4.60 5.39 -9.79
C SER A 361 -5.27 4.13 -9.25
N ASP A 362 -4.60 2.98 -9.33
CA ASP A 362 -5.10 1.72 -8.79
C ASP A 362 -5.16 1.74 -7.26
N GLU A 363 -4.17 2.36 -6.60
CA GLU A 363 -4.20 2.60 -5.15
C GLU A 363 -5.37 3.52 -4.75
N LEU A 364 -5.64 4.59 -5.51
CA LEU A 364 -6.79 5.47 -5.30
C LEU A 364 -8.11 4.71 -5.41
N GLU A 365 -8.29 3.93 -6.48
CA GLU A 365 -9.49 3.12 -6.72
C GLU A 365 -9.71 2.11 -5.58
N ARG A 366 -8.68 1.34 -5.23
CA ARG A 366 -8.73 0.39 -4.11
C ARG A 366 -9.10 1.10 -2.81
N THR A 367 -8.53 2.27 -2.54
CA THR A 367 -8.82 3.04 -1.32
C THR A 367 -10.28 3.49 -1.27
N LEU A 368 -10.82 4.02 -2.37
CA LEU A 368 -12.20 4.49 -2.44
C LEU A 368 -13.19 3.32 -2.31
N THR A 369 -12.93 2.19 -2.98
CA THR A 369 -13.72 0.96 -2.81
C THR A 369 -13.61 0.43 -1.39
N PHE A 370 -12.41 0.45 -0.80
CA PHE A 370 -12.16 -0.06 0.56
C PHE A 370 -12.95 0.68 1.63
N ILE A 371 -13.30 1.95 1.43
CA ILE A 371 -14.13 2.73 2.36
C ILE A 371 -15.64 2.70 2.00
N GLY A 372 -16.04 1.88 1.02
CA GLY A 372 -17.44 1.69 0.65
C GLY A 372 -17.92 2.55 -0.53
N GLY A 373 -16.97 3.09 -1.31
CA GLY A 373 -17.27 3.77 -2.57
C GLY A 373 -17.67 2.79 -3.65
N VAL A 374 -18.68 3.16 -4.43
CA VAL A 374 -19.08 2.45 -5.66
C VAL A 374 -18.79 3.35 -6.84
N GLN A 375 -17.98 2.86 -7.77
CA GLN A 375 -17.62 3.60 -8.97
C GLN A 375 -18.76 3.53 -9.99
N GLU A 376 -19.13 4.68 -10.54
CA GLU A 376 -20.07 4.83 -11.65
C GLU A 376 -19.44 5.71 -12.73
N ASN A 377 -18.93 5.07 -13.79
CA ASN A 377 -18.07 5.69 -14.81
C ASN A 377 -16.76 6.23 -14.20
N LYS A 378 -16.66 7.55 -14.02
CA LYS A 378 -15.53 8.26 -13.38
C LYS A 378 -15.92 8.98 -12.09
N HIS A 379 -17.11 8.70 -11.58
CA HIS A 379 -17.64 9.30 -10.37
C HIS A 379 -17.82 8.23 -9.31
N TRP A 380 -17.89 8.66 -8.05
CA TRP A 380 -17.98 7.77 -6.90
C TRP A 380 -19.20 8.13 -6.05
N ARG A 381 -19.99 7.10 -5.69
CA ARG A 381 -21.08 7.21 -4.73
C ARG A 381 -20.69 6.56 -3.42
N PHE A 382 -21.11 7.16 -2.32
CA PHE A 382 -20.90 6.64 -0.98
C PHE A 382 -22.25 6.59 -0.25
N PRO A 383 -22.50 5.56 0.58
CA PRO A 383 -23.74 5.45 1.35
C PRO A 383 -23.75 6.35 2.61
N TYR A 384 -22.84 7.32 2.70
CA TYR A 384 -22.65 8.23 3.83
C TYR A 384 -21.92 9.51 3.40
N GLU A 385 -21.89 10.51 4.28
CA GLU A 385 -21.14 11.75 4.06
C GLU A 385 -19.62 11.52 4.15
N LEU A 386 -18.96 11.55 3.00
CA LEU A 386 -17.54 11.17 2.85
C LEU A 386 -16.54 12.14 3.49
N GLY A 387 -16.91 13.42 3.67
CA GLY A 387 -15.96 14.50 3.96
C GLY A 387 -15.08 14.27 5.19
N HIS A 388 -15.64 13.75 6.28
CA HIS A 388 -14.87 13.42 7.48
C HIS A 388 -13.88 12.28 7.22
N THR A 389 -14.34 11.20 6.60
CA THR A 389 -13.51 10.01 6.34
C THR A 389 -12.35 10.34 5.42
N LEU A 390 -12.60 11.15 4.41
CA LEU A 390 -11.57 11.66 3.51
C LEU A 390 -10.54 12.49 4.28
N ASN A 391 -10.98 13.43 5.13
CA ASN A 391 -10.07 14.26 5.94
C ASN A 391 -9.22 13.40 6.88
N SER A 392 -9.79 12.37 7.49
CA SER A 392 -9.07 11.43 8.36
C SER A 392 -7.98 10.66 7.60
N ILE A 393 -8.28 10.15 6.40
CA ILE A 393 -7.29 9.46 5.54
C ILE A 393 -6.23 10.45 5.05
N VAL A 394 -6.61 11.65 4.63
CA VAL A 394 -5.66 12.68 4.18
C VAL A 394 -4.73 13.10 5.32
N ALA A 395 -5.24 13.28 6.54
CA ALA A 395 -4.45 13.69 7.69
C ALA A 395 -3.49 12.59 8.15
N THR A 396 -4.01 11.37 8.32
CA THR A 396 -3.22 10.24 8.86
C THR A 396 -2.35 9.57 7.81
N GLY A 397 -2.80 9.55 6.55
CA GLY A 397 -2.19 8.75 5.48
C GLY A 397 -2.38 7.24 5.67
N LEU A 398 -3.38 6.81 6.45
CA LEU A 398 -3.54 5.42 6.87
C LEU A 398 -4.97 4.92 6.62
N ILE A 399 -5.08 3.66 6.20
CA ILE A 399 -6.32 2.88 6.24
C ILE A 399 -6.07 1.55 6.96
N PRO A 400 -7.11 0.92 7.56
CA PRO A 400 -6.99 -0.43 8.12
C PRO A 400 -6.43 -1.45 7.11
N ASP A 401 -5.46 -2.27 7.52
CA ASP A 401 -5.06 -3.44 6.72
C ASP A 401 -6.11 -4.54 6.84
N ALA A 402 -6.60 -5.06 5.70
CA ALA A 402 -7.68 -6.04 5.66
C ALA A 402 -7.35 -7.31 6.46
N LYS A 403 -6.12 -7.82 6.32
CA LYS A 403 -5.69 -9.06 6.99
C LYS A 403 -5.53 -8.84 8.49
N SER A 404 -4.84 -7.77 8.91
CA SER A 404 -4.61 -7.50 10.33
C SER A 404 -5.90 -7.15 11.06
N HIS A 405 -6.82 -6.41 10.43
CA HIS A 405 -8.11 -6.06 11.01
C HIS A 405 -9.17 -7.16 10.81
N GLN A 406 -8.85 -8.22 10.04
CA GLN A 406 -9.80 -9.27 9.67
C GLN A 406 -11.08 -8.70 9.02
N PHE A 407 -10.91 -7.66 8.22
CA PHE A 407 -12.01 -6.96 7.59
C PHE A 407 -12.29 -7.53 6.20
N TYR A 408 -13.44 -8.17 6.08
CA TYR A 408 -13.98 -8.71 4.83
C TYR A 408 -15.43 -8.25 4.73
N PRO A 409 -15.74 -7.23 3.89
CA PRO A 409 -17.10 -6.70 3.77
C PRO A 409 -18.08 -7.84 3.50
N THR A 410 -19.15 -7.93 4.29
CA THR A 410 -20.12 -9.01 4.10
C THR A 410 -20.83 -8.85 2.75
N PRO A 411 -20.76 -9.84 1.84
CA PRO A 411 -21.43 -9.77 0.54
C PRO A 411 -22.94 -9.57 0.71
N ARG A 412 -23.52 -8.79 -0.21
CA ARG A 412 -24.95 -8.46 -0.22
C ARG A 412 -25.86 -9.66 0.01
N ILE A 413 -25.59 -10.78 -0.67
CA ILE A 413 -26.42 -11.99 -0.59
C ILE A 413 -26.45 -12.60 0.83
N ILE A 414 -25.34 -12.49 1.57
CA ILE A 414 -25.22 -12.96 2.95
C ILE A 414 -25.90 -11.97 3.89
N ALA A 415 -25.65 -10.66 3.71
CA ALA A 415 -26.27 -9.62 4.52
C ALA A 415 -27.81 -9.63 4.42
N GLU A 416 -28.38 -9.77 3.22
CA GLU A 416 -29.83 -9.94 3.02
C GLU A 416 -30.37 -11.22 3.68
N TYR A 417 -29.59 -12.32 3.69
CA TYR A 417 -29.99 -13.55 4.37
C TYR A 417 -30.01 -13.35 5.90
N VAL A 418 -28.99 -12.70 6.45
CA VAL A 418 -28.89 -12.39 7.88
C VAL A 418 -30.03 -11.46 8.32
N ALA A 419 -30.33 -10.41 7.54
CA ALA A 419 -31.43 -9.49 7.80
C ALA A 419 -32.80 -10.20 7.86
N ARG A 420 -33.04 -11.20 6.99
CA ARG A 420 -34.26 -12.02 7.09
C ARG A 420 -34.26 -12.95 8.30
N ALA A 421 -33.10 -13.50 8.66
CA ALA A 421 -32.99 -14.50 9.73
C ALA A 421 -33.08 -13.90 11.15
N ILE A 422 -32.70 -12.62 11.33
CA ILE A 422 -32.65 -11.99 12.66
C ILE A 422 -34.05 -11.72 13.23
N GLU A 423 -35.07 -11.57 12.37
CA GLU A 423 -36.46 -11.28 12.77
C GLU A 423 -36.54 -10.13 13.80
N LEU A 424 -35.82 -9.04 13.55
CA LEU A 424 -35.81 -7.85 14.39
C LEU A 424 -37.18 -7.16 14.34
N GLN A 425 -37.73 -6.83 15.51
CA GLN A 425 -39.00 -6.14 15.68
C GLN A 425 -38.77 -4.68 16.05
N SER A 426 -39.78 -3.84 15.81
CA SER A 426 -39.73 -2.42 16.20
C SER A 426 -39.53 -2.27 17.71
N GLY A 427 -38.55 -1.45 18.11
CA GLY A 427 -38.21 -1.19 19.51
C GLY A 427 -37.26 -2.20 20.17
N GLU A 428 -36.83 -3.24 19.44
CA GLU A 428 -35.79 -4.16 19.89
C GLU A 428 -34.38 -3.57 19.67
N THR A 429 -33.48 -3.83 20.62
CA THR A 429 -32.08 -3.40 20.54
C THR A 429 -31.22 -4.41 19.78
N LEU A 430 -30.29 -3.91 18.97
CA LEU A 430 -29.39 -4.72 18.13
C LEU A 430 -27.92 -4.43 18.46
N LEU A 431 -27.10 -5.48 18.54
CA LEU A 431 -25.64 -5.38 18.62
C LEU A 431 -24.98 -5.94 17.36
N GLU A 432 -24.00 -5.21 16.83
CA GLU A 432 -23.00 -5.71 15.88
C GLU A 432 -21.59 -5.55 16.49
N PRO A 433 -20.97 -6.64 17.01
CA PRO A 433 -19.72 -6.59 17.76
C PRO A 433 -18.45 -6.29 16.96
N GLU A 434 -18.40 -6.63 15.67
CA GLU A 434 -17.27 -6.39 14.78
C GLU A 434 -17.78 -5.74 13.50
N ALA A 435 -18.31 -4.54 13.65
CA ALA A 435 -19.18 -3.95 12.66
C ALA A 435 -18.48 -3.62 11.34
N GLY A 436 -17.16 -3.45 11.34
CA GLY A 436 -16.44 -2.95 10.19
C GLY A 436 -17.08 -1.65 9.70
N ARG A 437 -17.44 -1.58 8.42
CA ARG A 437 -18.16 -0.42 7.86
C ARG A 437 -19.68 -0.53 7.96
N GLY A 438 -20.22 -1.56 8.62
CA GLY A 438 -21.66 -1.82 8.75
C GLY A 438 -22.28 -2.48 7.52
N ASP A 439 -21.51 -3.25 6.76
CA ASP A 439 -21.99 -3.92 5.53
C ASP A 439 -23.03 -5.02 5.85
N LEU A 440 -22.93 -5.67 7.01
CA LEU A 440 -23.92 -6.66 7.47
C LEU A 440 -25.26 -6.00 7.85
N LEU A 441 -25.20 -4.79 8.40
CA LEU A 441 -26.38 -4.01 8.81
C LEU A 441 -27.11 -3.33 7.65
N ALA A 442 -26.49 -3.24 6.46
CA ALA A 442 -27.00 -2.46 5.33
C ALA A 442 -28.43 -2.84 4.88
N TYR A 443 -28.88 -4.05 5.21
CA TYR A 443 -30.21 -4.58 4.86
C TYR A 443 -31.10 -4.87 6.07
N VAL A 444 -30.64 -4.56 7.29
CA VAL A 444 -31.44 -4.72 8.51
C VAL A 444 -32.32 -3.48 8.67
N GLU A 445 -33.63 -3.65 8.54
CA GLU A 445 -34.60 -2.56 8.73
C GLU A 445 -34.70 -2.22 10.22
N THR A 446 -34.04 -1.14 10.63
CA THR A 446 -34.06 -0.64 12.01
C THR A 446 -33.67 0.82 12.07
N ARG A 447 -33.99 1.49 13.18
CA ARG A 447 -33.46 2.81 13.48
C ARG A 447 -32.00 2.66 13.88
N GLN A 448 -31.11 3.45 13.27
CA GLN A 448 -29.68 3.39 13.55
C GLN A 448 -29.34 3.70 15.02
N GLU A 449 -30.22 4.44 15.71
CA GLU A 449 -30.14 4.71 17.16
C GLU A 449 -30.30 3.46 18.03
N ASP A 450 -31.03 2.45 17.56
CA ASP A 450 -31.29 1.20 18.31
C ASP A 450 -30.18 0.16 18.11
N VAL A 451 -29.17 0.48 17.30
CA VAL A 451 -28.05 -0.39 16.97
C VAL A 451 -26.78 0.08 17.68
N THR A 452 -26.18 -0.81 18.46
CA THR A 452 -24.84 -0.63 19.03
C THR A 452 -23.81 -1.31 18.14
N CYS A 453 -22.85 -0.54 17.64
CA CYS A 453 -21.75 -1.06 16.83
C CYS A 453 -20.45 -0.99 17.62
N ILE A 454 -19.74 -2.11 17.74
CA ILE A 454 -18.38 -2.13 18.29
C ILE A 454 -17.42 -2.33 17.12
N GLU A 455 -16.41 -1.49 17.03
CA GLU A 455 -15.44 -1.53 15.93
C GLU A 455 -14.06 -1.10 16.41
N VAL A 456 -13.02 -1.87 16.07
CA VAL A 456 -11.65 -1.63 16.54
C VAL A 456 -10.93 -0.57 15.71
N ALA A 457 -11.24 -0.46 14.42
CA ALA A 457 -10.63 0.49 13.50
C ALA A 457 -11.30 1.88 13.61
N PRO A 458 -10.54 2.93 13.99
CA PRO A 458 -11.10 4.28 14.11
C PRO A 458 -11.77 4.79 12.83
N LEU A 459 -11.19 4.48 11.67
CA LEU A 459 -11.73 4.89 10.36
C LEU A 459 -13.12 4.27 10.10
N PHE A 460 -13.28 2.98 10.42
CA PHE A 460 -14.56 2.29 10.23
C PHE A 460 -15.61 2.73 11.25
N ALA A 461 -15.21 2.97 12.51
CA ALA A 461 -16.08 3.58 13.50
C ALA A 461 -16.57 4.99 13.08
N GLU A 462 -15.72 5.75 12.39
CA GLU A 462 -16.12 7.04 11.82
C GLU A 462 -17.13 6.88 10.66
N ILE A 463 -16.91 5.91 9.77
CA ILE A 463 -17.84 5.59 8.68
C ILE A 463 -19.22 5.17 9.25
N LEU A 464 -19.25 4.33 10.28
CA LEU A 464 -20.49 3.92 10.95
C LEU A 464 -21.26 5.12 11.52
N ARG A 465 -20.57 6.06 12.18
CA ARG A 465 -21.19 7.30 12.65
C ARG A 465 -21.69 8.16 11.49
N GLY A 466 -20.95 8.24 10.39
CA GLY A 466 -21.38 8.91 9.15
C GLY A 466 -22.62 8.29 8.51
N LYS A 467 -22.85 6.98 8.71
CA LYS A 467 -24.07 6.25 8.33
C LYS A 467 -25.23 6.44 9.34
N GLY A 468 -25.01 7.16 10.44
CA GLY A 468 -26.02 7.44 11.46
C GLY A 468 -26.03 6.48 12.65
N TYR A 469 -25.12 5.51 12.73
CA TYR A 469 -24.99 4.62 13.90
C TYR A 469 -24.35 5.36 15.08
N VAL A 470 -25.15 6.16 15.79
CA VAL A 470 -24.69 7.05 16.88
C VAL A 470 -24.10 6.27 18.06
N ASN A 471 -24.58 5.06 18.32
CA ASN A 471 -24.09 4.16 19.38
C ASN A 471 -22.89 3.32 18.90
N THR A 472 -21.92 3.96 18.24
CA THR A 472 -20.68 3.31 17.78
C THR A 472 -19.53 3.52 18.77
N VAL A 473 -19.02 2.43 19.36
CA VAL A 473 -17.89 2.44 20.29
C VAL A 473 -16.62 1.95 19.59
N CYS A 474 -15.60 2.80 19.56
CA CYS A 474 -14.32 2.48 18.91
C CYS A 474 -13.40 1.73 19.89
N CYS A 475 -13.45 0.40 19.93
CA CYS A 475 -12.64 -0.43 20.81
C CYS A 475 -12.59 -1.91 20.37
N ASP A 476 -11.71 -2.69 21.00
CA ASP A 476 -11.70 -4.15 20.86
C ASP A 476 -12.94 -4.76 21.53
N PHE A 477 -13.70 -5.58 20.78
CA PHE A 477 -14.96 -6.15 21.28
C PHE A 477 -14.78 -7.05 22.51
N MET A 478 -13.71 -7.85 22.58
CA MET A 478 -13.52 -8.73 23.75
C MET A 478 -13.31 -7.89 25.01
N LYS A 479 -12.51 -6.82 24.91
CA LYS A 479 -12.38 -5.85 26.00
C LYS A 479 -13.73 -5.17 26.32
N TRP A 480 -14.47 -4.73 25.31
CA TRP A 480 -15.78 -4.11 25.52
C TRP A 480 -16.75 -5.06 26.22
N SER A 481 -16.76 -6.33 25.83
CA SER A 481 -17.61 -7.38 26.40
C SER A 481 -17.31 -7.58 27.89
N ASP A 482 -16.02 -7.69 28.24
CA ASP A 482 -15.57 -7.82 29.63
C ASP A 482 -15.95 -6.58 30.46
N ASP A 483 -15.71 -5.38 29.94
CA ASP A 483 -15.99 -4.10 30.61
C ASP A 483 -17.51 -3.83 30.76
N ASN A 484 -18.36 -4.47 29.93
CA ASN A 484 -19.82 -4.26 29.89
C ASN A 484 -20.60 -5.55 30.22
N ALA A 485 -20.03 -6.41 31.06
CA ALA A 485 -20.71 -7.61 31.54
C ALA A 485 -22.09 -7.26 32.14
N GLY A 486 -23.15 -7.88 31.61
CA GLY A 486 -24.53 -7.62 32.03
C GLY A 486 -25.32 -6.68 31.12
N TYR A 487 -24.68 -6.00 30.16
CA TYR A 487 -25.39 -5.24 29.13
C TYR A 487 -25.96 -6.21 28.08
N MET A 488 -27.27 -6.19 27.85
CA MET A 488 -27.97 -7.24 27.08
C MET A 488 -28.79 -6.67 25.92
N PHE A 489 -28.83 -7.39 24.81
CA PHE A 489 -29.55 -7.03 23.59
C PHE A 489 -30.62 -8.06 23.23
N ASP A 490 -31.66 -7.59 22.55
CA ASP A 490 -32.72 -8.45 22.02
C ASP A 490 -32.20 -9.26 20.82
N LYS A 491 -31.40 -8.60 19.98
CA LYS A 491 -30.83 -9.16 18.75
C LYS A 491 -29.34 -8.92 18.65
N ILE A 492 -28.64 -9.85 18.03
CA ILE A 492 -27.22 -9.73 17.71
C ILE A 492 -27.00 -10.24 16.29
N VAL A 493 -26.31 -9.47 15.45
CA VAL A 493 -25.80 -9.95 14.17
C VAL A 493 -24.28 -9.87 14.19
N MET A 494 -23.59 -10.85 13.61
CA MET A 494 -22.14 -10.81 13.59
C MET A 494 -21.53 -11.56 12.41
N ASN A 495 -20.42 -11.03 11.93
CA ASN A 495 -19.44 -11.73 11.10
C ASN A 495 -18.08 -11.61 11.79
N PRO A 496 -17.78 -12.47 12.79
CA PRO A 496 -16.61 -12.30 13.63
C PRO A 496 -15.30 -12.56 12.87
N PRO A 497 -14.14 -12.16 13.43
CA PRO A 497 -12.84 -12.49 12.88
C PRO A 497 -12.56 -14.00 12.93
N TYR A 498 -12.02 -14.57 11.85
CA TYR A 498 -11.82 -16.03 11.76
C TYR A 498 -10.41 -16.50 12.14
N SER A 499 -9.39 -15.67 11.93
CA SER A 499 -7.99 -15.98 12.23
C SER A 499 -7.81 -16.56 13.63
N LEU A 500 -6.93 -17.55 13.75
CA LEU A 500 -6.59 -18.21 15.02
C LEU A 500 -7.81 -18.76 15.79
N GLY A 501 -8.94 -19.03 15.12
CA GLY A 501 -10.14 -19.56 15.76
C GLY A 501 -10.97 -18.53 16.54
N ARG A 502 -10.70 -17.23 16.36
CA ARG A 502 -11.36 -16.13 17.10
C ARG A 502 -12.88 -16.12 16.99
N HIS A 503 -13.45 -16.60 15.89
CA HIS A 503 -14.91 -16.69 15.71
C HIS A 503 -15.60 -17.42 16.88
N LYS A 504 -14.94 -18.41 17.49
CA LYS A 504 -15.49 -19.13 18.64
C LYS A 504 -15.57 -18.25 19.88
N GLU A 505 -14.46 -17.60 20.24
CA GLU A 505 -14.35 -16.72 21.42
C GLU A 505 -15.32 -15.54 21.30
N HIS A 506 -15.33 -14.90 20.12
CA HIS A 506 -16.18 -13.75 19.84
C HIS A 506 -17.68 -14.13 19.84
N THR A 507 -18.07 -15.26 19.24
CA THR A 507 -19.47 -15.72 19.31
C THR A 507 -19.89 -16.06 20.73
N MET A 508 -19.03 -16.67 21.54
CA MET A 508 -19.34 -16.96 22.95
C MET A 508 -19.51 -15.68 23.77
N ALA A 509 -18.65 -14.68 23.58
CA ALA A 509 -18.78 -13.37 24.21
C ALA A 509 -20.10 -12.69 23.81
N ALA A 510 -20.42 -12.66 22.52
CA ALA A 510 -21.66 -12.10 22.00
C ALA A 510 -22.91 -12.81 22.56
N LEU A 511 -22.91 -14.15 22.67
CA LEU A 511 -23.99 -14.90 23.30
C LEU A 511 -24.21 -14.49 24.77
N GLY A 512 -23.14 -14.12 25.48
CA GLY A 512 -23.20 -13.60 26.85
C GLY A 512 -24.00 -12.29 26.98
N HIS A 513 -24.10 -11.52 25.89
CA HIS A 513 -24.89 -10.28 25.80
C HIS A 513 -26.29 -10.48 25.22
N LEU A 514 -26.72 -11.72 24.95
CA LEU A 514 -28.05 -11.98 24.40
C LEU A 514 -29.09 -12.10 25.53
N LYS A 515 -30.20 -11.36 25.46
CA LYS A 515 -31.33 -11.51 26.40
C LYS A 515 -31.97 -12.90 26.27
N VAL A 516 -32.63 -13.37 27.33
CA VAL A 516 -33.47 -14.57 27.27
C VAL A 516 -34.58 -14.37 26.24
N GLY A 517 -34.79 -15.34 25.35
CA GLY A 517 -35.69 -15.22 24.21
C GLY A 517 -35.11 -14.46 23.00
N GLY A 518 -33.95 -13.80 23.17
CA GLY A 518 -33.25 -13.09 22.12
C GLY A 518 -32.72 -14.01 21.01
N ARG A 519 -32.35 -13.40 19.89
CA ARG A 519 -31.80 -14.10 18.72
C ARG A 519 -30.44 -13.54 18.30
N LEU A 520 -29.46 -14.41 18.11
CA LEU A 520 -28.18 -14.08 17.49
C LEU A 520 -28.06 -14.76 16.12
N VAL A 521 -27.64 -14.03 15.09
CA VAL A 521 -27.35 -14.58 13.76
C VAL A 521 -25.88 -14.33 13.43
N ALA A 522 -25.09 -15.41 13.30
CA ALA A 522 -23.66 -15.34 13.03
C ALA A 522 -23.29 -15.95 11.68
N VAL A 523 -22.41 -15.28 10.95
CA VAL A 523 -21.72 -15.83 9.77
C VAL A 523 -20.43 -16.49 10.25
N LEU A 524 -20.36 -17.82 10.19
CA LEU A 524 -19.25 -18.61 10.74
C LEU A 524 -18.54 -19.43 9.66
N PRO A 525 -17.23 -19.71 9.80
CA PRO A 525 -16.48 -20.46 8.81
C PRO A 525 -16.91 -21.93 8.77
N GLY A 526 -16.88 -22.50 7.56
CA GLY A 526 -17.19 -23.91 7.27
C GLY A 526 -18.68 -24.19 7.06
N ASP A 527 -18.98 -25.48 6.87
CA ASP A 527 -20.32 -26.01 6.61
C ASP A 527 -20.71 -27.17 7.54
N ALA A 528 -20.03 -27.30 8.67
CA ALA A 528 -20.35 -28.31 9.67
C ALA A 528 -21.83 -28.21 10.11
N PRO A 529 -22.56 -29.32 10.28
CA PRO A 529 -23.93 -29.27 10.81
C PRO A 529 -23.98 -28.94 12.30
N VAL A 530 -22.87 -29.15 13.03
CA VAL A 530 -22.77 -29.03 14.49
C VAL A 530 -21.50 -28.27 14.87
N LEU A 531 -21.65 -27.31 15.80
CA LEU A 531 -20.58 -26.55 16.43
C LEU A 531 -20.07 -27.31 17.68
N ASN A 532 -18.98 -28.06 17.54
CA ASN A 532 -18.42 -28.91 18.60
C ASN A 532 -17.83 -28.16 19.81
N TRP A 533 -17.74 -26.83 19.72
CA TRP A 533 -17.21 -25.95 20.74
C TRP A 533 -18.30 -25.25 21.57
N LEU A 534 -19.58 -25.44 21.22
CA LEU A 534 -20.70 -24.81 21.91
C LEU A 534 -21.30 -25.76 22.97
N THR A 535 -21.42 -25.27 24.20
CA THR A 535 -22.19 -25.93 25.26
C THR A 535 -23.63 -25.41 25.25
N LEU A 536 -24.61 -26.32 25.20
CA LEU A 536 -26.03 -26.02 24.94
C LEU A 536 -26.87 -25.69 26.18
N ASP A 537 -26.27 -25.49 27.36
CA ASP A 537 -27.04 -25.44 28.62
C ASP A 537 -28.08 -24.30 28.66
N ASN A 538 -27.77 -23.17 28.01
CA ASN A 538 -28.62 -21.97 27.96
C ASN A 538 -29.01 -21.53 26.53
N TYR A 539 -28.52 -22.22 25.50
CA TYR A 539 -28.69 -21.82 24.11
C TYR A 539 -29.09 -23.00 23.23
N VAL A 540 -29.93 -22.73 22.25
CA VAL A 540 -30.18 -23.63 21.12
C VAL A 540 -29.75 -22.93 19.84
N TYR A 541 -29.33 -23.70 18.84
CA TYR A 541 -28.98 -23.14 17.54
C TYR A 541 -29.44 -24.03 16.39
N ALA A 542 -29.56 -23.42 15.22
CA ALA A 542 -29.78 -24.10 13.97
C ALA A 542 -28.81 -23.56 12.91
N LYS A 543 -28.30 -24.45 12.07
CA LYS A 543 -27.55 -24.07 10.88
C LYS A 543 -28.54 -23.66 9.77
N GLY A 544 -28.34 -22.48 9.21
CA GLY A 544 -29.02 -21.97 8.03
C GLY A 544 -28.28 -22.32 6.74
N LYS A 545 -28.31 -21.40 5.78
CA LYS A 545 -27.68 -21.55 4.46
C LYS A 545 -26.16 -21.46 4.54
N SER A 546 -25.48 -22.26 3.71
CA SER A 546 -24.04 -22.16 3.44
C SER A 546 -23.78 -21.41 2.13
N PHE A 547 -22.66 -20.70 2.09
CA PHE A 547 -22.19 -19.90 0.97
C PHE A 547 -20.73 -20.26 0.68
N ARG A 548 -20.37 -20.42 -0.58
CA ARG A 548 -19.02 -20.81 -1.01
C ARG A 548 -18.46 -19.72 -1.90
N ASP A 549 -17.23 -19.30 -1.63
CA ASP A 549 -16.47 -18.37 -2.48
C ASP A 549 -17.18 -17.01 -2.72
N GLU A 550 -18.05 -16.58 -1.80
CA GLU A 550 -18.73 -15.28 -1.87
C GLU A 550 -17.86 -14.13 -1.36
N PHE A 551 -16.89 -14.42 -0.48
CA PHE A 551 -15.91 -13.43 -0.03
C PHE A 551 -14.73 -13.44 -1.00
N GLU A 552 -14.58 -12.35 -1.76
CA GLU A 552 -13.50 -12.15 -2.72
C GLU A 552 -12.13 -12.50 -2.13
N ASP A 553 -11.30 -13.19 -2.91
CA ASP A 553 -9.90 -13.55 -2.59
C ASP A 553 -9.67 -14.37 -1.31
N THR A 554 -10.71 -15.02 -0.76
CA THR A 554 -10.57 -15.87 0.43
C THR A 554 -10.72 -17.37 0.16
N GLY A 555 -11.49 -17.76 -0.86
CA GLY A 555 -11.85 -19.17 -1.11
C GLY A 555 -12.60 -19.85 0.04
N ILE A 556 -13.17 -19.08 0.97
CA ILE A 556 -13.73 -19.62 2.21
C ILE A 556 -15.20 -19.98 2.03
N THR A 557 -15.57 -21.15 2.56
CA THR A 557 -16.97 -21.51 2.77
C THR A 557 -17.42 -20.96 4.12
N VAL A 558 -18.60 -20.33 4.17
CA VAL A 558 -19.24 -19.88 5.42
C VAL A 558 -20.64 -20.44 5.53
N SER A 559 -21.16 -20.49 6.76
CA SER A 559 -22.56 -20.81 7.04
C SER A 559 -23.15 -19.82 8.02
N VAL A 560 -24.43 -19.50 7.82
CA VAL A 560 -25.17 -18.66 8.76
C VAL A 560 -25.77 -19.55 9.84
N TYR A 561 -25.53 -19.24 11.11
CA TYR A 561 -26.10 -19.92 12.27
C TYR A 561 -27.02 -19.00 13.03
N VAL A 562 -28.16 -19.53 13.46
CA VAL A 562 -29.14 -18.80 14.27
C VAL A 562 -29.15 -19.41 15.65
N PHE A 563 -28.87 -18.61 16.67
CA PHE A 563 -28.87 -18.98 18.07
C PHE A 563 -30.05 -18.31 18.78
N LYS A 564 -30.62 -19.01 19.76
CA LYS A 564 -31.62 -18.47 20.69
C LYS A 564 -31.22 -18.80 22.11
N ARG A 565 -31.31 -17.82 23.00
CA ARG A 565 -31.13 -18.04 24.44
C ARG A 565 -32.44 -18.52 25.05
N ILE A 566 -32.41 -19.68 25.71
CA ILE A 566 -33.60 -20.34 26.29
C ILE A 566 -33.73 -20.16 27.79
N LYS A 567 -32.64 -19.80 28.48
CA LYS A 567 -32.58 -19.65 29.94
C LYS A 567 -31.79 -18.41 30.35
#